data_AF-M6KE96-F1
#
_entry.id   AF-M6KE96-F1
#
_cell.length_a   1.000
_cell.length_b   1.000
_cell.length_c   1.000
_cell.angle_alpha   90.00
_cell.angle_beta   90.00
_cell.angle_gamma   90.00
#
_symmetry.space_group_name_H-M   'P 1'
#
loop_
_entity.id
_entity.type
_entity.pdbx_description
1 polymer ?
#
loop_
_entity_poly.entity_id
_entity_poly.type
_entity_poly.pdbx_seq_one_letter_code
_entity_poly.pdbx_strand_id
1 'polypeptide(L)' 'MSYVSYEPYGSIIRNDSYGPDIFRYKFTGQIEDKETGLYYYKARYYEPTLGRFLQADSVVMPTT' A
#
# COMPACT_ATOMS: atom_id res chain seq x y z
N MET A 1 16.99 -4.68 -13.99
CA MET A 1 15.56 -4.32 -14.02
C MET A 1 14.92 -4.79 -12.73
N SER A 2 13.92 -4.07 -12.24
CA SER A 2 13.23 -4.38 -10.99
C SER A 2 11.76 -4.65 -11.27
N TYR A 3 11.20 -5.65 -10.63
CA TYR A 3 9.82 -6.09 -10.77
C TYR A 3 9.25 -6.42 -9.39
N VAL A 4 8.03 -5.97 -9.13
CA VAL A 4 7.29 -6.28 -7.91
C VAL A 4 5.91 -6.77 -8.29
N SER A 5 5.54 -7.92 -7.75
CA SER A 5 4.20 -8.49 -7.87
C SER A 5 3.39 -8.24 -6.60
N TYR A 6 2.08 -8.13 -6.80
CA TYR A 6 1.13 -7.76 -5.75
C TYR A 6 -0.03 -8.75 -5.70
N GLU A 7 -0.50 -9.05 -4.50
CA GLU A 7 -1.85 -9.60 -4.28
C GLU A 7 -2.91 -8.53 -4.62
N PRO A 8 -4.20 -8.89 -4.77
CA PRO A 8 -5.25 -7.95 -5.18
C PRO A 8 -5.35 -6.67 -4.33
N TYR A 9 -4.99 -6.76 -3.04
CA TYR A 9 -5.04 -5.65 -2.09
C TYR A 9 -3.69 -4.98 -1.85
N GLY A 10 -2.66 -5.30 -2.64
CA GLY A 10 -1.39 -4.58 -2.63
C GLY A 10 -0.29 -5.17 -1.75
N SER A 11 -0.51 -6.33 -1.15
CA SER A 11 0.54 -7.07 -0.44
C SER A 11 1.59 -7.51 -1.44
N ILE A 12 2.86 -7.23 -1.16
CA ILE A 12 3.95 -7.62 -2.06
C ILE A 12 4.20 -9.11 -1.95
N ILE A 13 4.10 -9.81 -3.09
CA ILE A 13 4.49 -11.21 -3.20
C ILE A 13 6.01 -11.27 -3.34
N ARG A 14 6.71 -11.24 -2.20
CA ARG A 14 8.18 -11.13 -2.14
C ARG A 14 8.90 -12.29 -2.86
N ASN A 15 8.29 -13.47 -2.89
CA ASN A 15 8.85 -14.65 -3.57
C ASN A 15 8.73 -14.60 -5.10
N ASP A 16 7.88 -13.72 -5.65
CA ASP A 16 7.66 -13.53 -7.08
C ASP A 16 8.15 -12.14 -7.57
N SER A 17 8.74 -11.36 -6.66
CA SER A 17 9.38 -10.07 -6.96
C SER A 17 10.89 -10.26 -7.18
N TYR A 18 11.51 -9.44 -8.04
CA TYR A 18 12.95 -9.54 -8.34
C TYR A 18 13.61 -8.21 -8.67
N GLY A 19 14.94 -8.19 -8.54
CA GLY A 19 15.76 -7.00 -8.74
C GLY A 19 15.78 -6.07 -7.52
N PRO A 20 16.60 -5.01 -7.56
CA PRO A 20 16.79 -4.13 -6.42
C PRO A 20 15.54 -3.25 -6.21
N ASP A 21 15.16 -3.04 -4.94
CA ASP A 21 14.00 -2.22 -4.57
C ASP A 21 14.33 -0.70 -4.61
N ILE A 22 14.44 -0.19 -5.83
CA ILE A 22 14.92 1.18 -6.13
C ILE A 22 13.82 2.16 -6.51
N PHE A 23 12.59 1.68 -6.75
CA PHE A 23 11.49 2.55 -7.17
C PHE A 23 10.62 2.95 -5.98
N ARG A 24 10.32 4.24 -5.91
CA ARG A 24 9.63 4.87 -4.78
C ARG A 24 8.13 4.55 -4.73
N TYR A 25 7.50 4.41 -5.90
CA TYR A 25 6.06 4.26 -6.04
C TYR A 25 5.70 2.81 -6.28
N LYS A 26 4.79 2.28 -5.48
CA LYS A 26 4.40 0.87 -5.46
C LYS A 26 2.90 0.74 -5.74
N PHE A 27 2.17 -0.03 -4.94
CA PHE A 27 0.74 -0.27 -5.13
C PHE A 27 -0.04 1.04 -5.24
N THR A 28 -0.83 1.19 -6.32
CA THR A 28 -1.59 2.40 -6.67
C THR A 28 -0.78 3.72 -6.65
N GLY A 29 0.54 3.63 -6.86
CA GLY A 29 1.43 4.78 -6.85
C GLY A 29 1.72 5.35 -5.46
N GLN A 30 1.47 4.61 -4.38
CA GLN A 30 1.81 5.05 -3.03
C GLN A 30 3.20 4.55 -2.59
N ILE A 31 3.74 5.18 -1.56
CA ILE A 31 5.03 4.82 -0.99
C ILE A 31 4.79 3.79 0.10
N GLU A 32 5.45 2.64 -0.01
CA GLU A 32 5.53 1.66 1.07
C GLU A 32 6.52 2.16 2.13
N ASP A 33 6.07 2.21 3.37
CA ASP A 33 6.96 2.24 4.52
C ASP A 33 7.51 0.83 4.74
N LYS A 34 8.82 0.66 4.52
CA LYS A 34 9.47 -0.66 4.56
C LYS A 34 9.53 -1.27 5.96
N GLU A 35 9.44 -0.46 7.02
CA GLU A 35 9.47 -0.96 8.39
C GLU A 35 8.14 -1.63 8.75
N THR A 36 7.03 -1.06 8.28
CA THR A 36 5.68 -1.50 8.64
C THR A 36 4.97 -2.29 7.54
N GLY A 37 5.40 -2.16 6.28
CA GLY A 37 4.71 -2.68 5.09
C GLY A 37 3.44 -1.90 4.73
N LEU A 38 3.20 -0.75 5.36
CA LEU A 38 2.02 0.08 5.11
C LEU A 38 2.24 1.02 3.93
N TYR A 39 1.17 1.37 3.23
CA TYR A 39 1.21 2.38 2.20
C TYR A 39 0.75 3.74 2.73
N TYR A 40 1.57 4.77 2.50
CA TYR A 40 1.23 6.14 2.89
C TYR A 40 0.38 6.83 1.81
N TYR A 41 -0.92 7.03 2.09
CA TYR A 41 -1.88 7.73 1.22
C TYR A 41 -2.08 9.20 1.62
N LYS A 42 -1.03 9.84 2.17
CA LYS A 42 -1.04 11.23 2.68
C LYS A 42 -1.86 11.42 3.95
N ALA A 43 -3.17 11.16 3.88
CA ALA A 43 -4.10 11.36 5.00
C ALA A 43 -4.21 10.13 5.92
N ARG A 44 -3.96 8.93 5.37
CA ARG A 44 -4.11 7.66 6.09
C ARG A 44 -3.03 6.67 5.66
N TYR A 45 -2.75 5.71 6.54
CA TYR A 45 -1.99 4.51 6.20
C TYR A 45 -2.94 3.39 5.79
N TYR A 46 -2.58 2.70 4.71
CA TYR A 46 -3.31 1.55 4.19
C TYR A 46 -2.53 0.26 4.49
N GLU A 47 -3.22 -0.72 5.06
CA GLU A 47 -2.71 -2.02 5.43
C GLU A 47 -3.11 -3.02 4.31
N PRO A 48 -2.14 -3.50 3.52
CA PRO A 48 -2.44 -4.27 2.32
C PRO A 48 -2.83 -5.73 2.59
N THR A 49 -2.45 -6.29 3.73
CA THR A 49 -2.77 -7.68 4.12
C THR A 49 -4.25 -7.84 4.46
N LEU A 50 -4.84 -6.81 5.07
CA LEU A 50 -6.23 -6.68 5.49
C LEU A 50 -7.09 -5.98 4.44
N GLY A 51 -6.46 -5.34 3.46
CA GLY A 51 -7.12 -4.60 2.38
C GLY A 51 -7.89 -3.37 2.85
N ARG A 52 -7.39 -2.64 3.87
CA ARG A 52 -8.10 -1.48 4.44
C ARG A 52 -7.18 -0.41 5.03
N PHE A 53 -7.72 0.79 5.18
CA PHE A 53 -7.07 1.85 5.95
C PHE A 53 -7.07 1.55 7.45
N LEU A 54 -6.01 1.97 8.15
CA LEU A 54 -5.91 1.88 9.61
C LEU A 54 -6.82 2.87 10.35
N GLN A 55 -7.35 3.86 9.63
CA GLN A 55 -8.24 4.89 10.17
C GLN A 55 -9.48 5.03 9.29
N ALA A 56 -10.63 5.25 9.94
CA ALA A 56 -11.85 5.68 9.26
C ALA A 56 -11.64 7.00 8.51
N ASP A 57 -12.51 7.29 7.55
CA ASP A 57 -12.48 8.58 6.88
C ASP A 57 -12.83 9.70 7.88
N SER A 58 -12.13 10.83 7.80
CA SER A 58 -12.44 12.00 8.63
C SER A 58 -13.69 12.73 8.16
N VAL A 59 -14.09 12.54 6.89
CA VAL A 59 -15.32 13.08 6.33
C VAL A 59 -16.26 11.91 6.02
N VAL A 60 -17.32 11.81 6.82
CA VAL A 60 -18.45 10.91 6.55
C VAL A 60 -19.57 11.72 5.90
N MET A 61 -20.22 11.14 4.89
CA MET A 61 -21.35 11.78 4.21
C MET A 61 -22.46 12.07 5.24
N PRO A 62 -23.05 13.27 5.26
CA PRO A 62 -24.16 13.56 6.16
C PRO A 62 -25.37 12.71 5.77
N THR A 63 -25.95 12.01 6.75
CA THR A 63 -27.23 11.32 6.56
C THR A 63 -28.33 12.37 6.38
N THR A 64 -28.97 12.38 5.21
CA THR A 64 -30.17 13.21 4.94
C THR A 64 -31.39 12.63 5.64
#